data_AF-F4Q217-F1
#
_entry.id   AF-F4Q217-F1
#
_cell.length_a   1.000
_cell.length_b   1.000
_cell.length_c   1.000
_cell.angle_alpha   90.00
_cell.angle_beta   90.00
_cell.angle_gamma   90.00
#
_symmetry.space_group_name_H-M   'P 1'
#
loop_
_entity.id
_entity.type
_entity.pdbx_description
1 polymer ?
#
loop_
_entity_poly.entity_id
_entity_poly.type
_entity_poly.pdbx_seq_one_letter_code
_entity_poly.pdbx_strand_id
1 'polypeptide(L)'
;MKYIFILISSLLLLATEVCLGQNVVNFRWSVDCSQHCDFQDPDNWVGGDAPGTGDIATIDLTEYKYNSALIQLSSDIINIEYINITGAPENCHFIFQINNNAQVIANHFLATGNVAVIMDSYANVIVQSTFMIDDSRLLVNTNAVLNMTTFTSSLTCSTIIGQGSILSVIDSASIGGTLESIDTSHINFQGKIVFADSANVTVSGSIKFGDDQVIFLNGSTSIFSQGLESSGQLLLDYSYVTVYGSFIANHVNLTGDSTLDIVRSSYSRSVQTQIASIVSEDLSVFSVENHDLATIQQFDLKGYALFINTTLSLVDGVANTIVFEEPVNDITITNCLIYSTITHNTTSQFNLVLQGTTELYHVNATNCHMTVNDLIYFIGSNIGLYGQSSSIEILNGSTLVISNSYLTVPIISADGASINIADQTNIIGNVQISSSNLTFGEFKVEGDMLIGAQSNVNVDVETFSTQTWNTPVQIYGSLKFAGNHLTVLPTTTRIVPPISYYILEATNTLSIDTSICTYSNGNGNSTFSLQGTY
;
A
#
# COMPACT_ATOMS: atom_id res chain seq x y z
N MET A 1 5.08 -30.82 0.83
CA MET A 1 6.09 -31.60 0.05
C MET A 1 7.37 -30.83 -0.27
N LYS A 2 7.34 -29.50 -0.55
CA LYS A 2 8.57 -28.70 -0.77
C LYS A 2 9.45 -28.53 0.48
N TYR A 3 8.86 -28.37 1.68
CA TYR A 3 9.62 -28.23 2.94
C TYR A 3 10.38 -29.49 3.37
N ILE A 4 9.84 -30.68 3.06
CA ILE A 4 10.53 -31.96 3.29
C ILE A 4 11.79 -32.06 2.40
N PHE A 5 11.75 -31.48 1.19
CA PHE A 5 12.90 -31.52 0.30
C PHE A 5 14.04 -30.63 0.81
N ILE A 6 13.74 -29.42 1.32
CA ILE A 6 14.74 -28.52 1.93
C ILE A 6 15.38 -29.19 3.15
N LEU A 7 14.58 -29.71 4.08
CA LEU A 7 15.07 -30.33 5.32
C LEU A 7 15.93 -31.59 5.04
N ILE A 8 15.54 -32.40 4.05
CA ILE A 8 16.34 -33.56 3.60
C ILE A 8 17.62 -33.12 2.89
N SER A 9 17.59 -32.07 2.06
CA SER A 9 18.80 -31.56 1.42
C SER A 9 19.77 -30.89 2.40
N SER A 10 19.28 -30.21 3.45
CA SER A 10 20.11 -29.69 4.54
C SER A 10 20.76 -30.82 5.34
N LEU A 11 20.00 -31.88 5.66
CA LEU A 11 20.53 -33.09 6.32
C LEU A 11 21.58 -33.82 5.46
N LEU A 12 21.39 -33.87 4.14
CA LEU A 12 22.37 -34.48 3.23
C LEU A 12 23.62 -33.61 3.03
N LEU A 13 23.50 -32.27 3.05
CA LEU A 13 24.64 -31.35 3.01
C LEU A 13 25.51 -31.49 4.26
N LEU A 14 24.87 -31.60 5.43
CA LEU A 14 25.50 -31.89 6.73
C LEU A 14 26.32 -33.19 6.71
N ALA A 15 25.87 -34.20 5.97
CA ALA A 15 26.58 -35.48 5.88
C ALA A 15 27.83 -35.44 4.97
N THR A 16 27.92 -34.45 4.06
CA THR A 16 29.01 -34.38 3.06
C THR A 16 30.20 -33.49 3.45
N GLU A 17 30.03 -32.51 4.34
CA GLU A 17 31.14 -31.64 4.81
C GLU A 17 31.97 -32.24 5.95
N VAL A 18 31.43 -33.23 6.67
CA VAL A 18 32.09 -33.91 7.82
C VAL A 18 33.29 -34.81 7.40
N CYS A 19 33.62 -34.91 6.11
CA CYS A 19 34.66 -35.81 5.61
C CYS A 19 36.12 -35.33 5.76
N LEU A 20 36.41 -34.21 6.43
CA LEU A 20 37.77 -33.73 6.66
C LEU A 20 38.05 -33.44 8.15
N GLY A 21 38.41 -34.47 8.90
CA GLY A 21 39.24 -34.35 10.11
C GLY A 21 38.72 -33.52 11.29
N GLN A 22 37.44 -33.15 11.32
CA GLN A 22 36.84 -32.43 12.45
C GLN A 22 36.67 -33.38 13.65
N ASN A 23 37.12 -32.94 14.83
CA ASN A 23 36.92 -33.69 16.05
C ASN A 23 35.50 -33.46 16.57
N VAL A 24 34.77 -34.54 16.85
CA VAL A 24 33.43 -34.48 17.43
C VAL A 24 33.53 -34.70 18.93
N VAL A 25 33.23 -33.66 19.70
CA VAL A 25 33.30 -33.66 21.16
C VAL A 25 31.87 -33.72 21.71
N ASN A 26 31.58 -34.75 22.51
CA ASN A 26 30.23 -35.03 23.01
C ASN A 26 30.11 -34.65 24.49
N PHE A 27 29.04 -33.95 24.85
CA PHE A 27 28.75 -33.60 26.23
C PHE A 27 28.36 -34.85 27.03
N ARG A 28 28.79 -34.93 28.28
CA ARG A 28 28.50 -36.07 29.16
C ARG A 28 27.14 -35.87 29.83
N TRP A 29 26.08 -36.43 29.24
CA TRP A 29 24.70 -36.37 29.76
C TRP A 29 24.54 -36.86 31.22
N SER A 30 25.49 -37.62 31.76
CA SER A 30 25.41 -38.12 33.15
C SER A 30 25.82 -37.09 34.22
N VAL A 31 26.39 -35.95 33.83
CA VAL A 31 26.82 -34.88 34.75
C VAL A 31 25.61 -34.11 35.27
N ASP A 32 25.63 -33.73 36.55
CA ASP A 32 24.55 -32.93 37.16
C ASP A 32 24.78 -31.44 36.89
N CYS A 33 24.14 -30.92 35.84
CA CYS A 33 24.14 -29.50 35.48
C CYS A 33 22.97 -28.72 36.09
N SER A 34 22.35 -29.21 37.17
CA SER A 34 21.23 -28.51 37.82
C SER A 34 21.64 -27.20 38.49
N GLN A 35 22.89 -27.08 38.96
CA GLN A 35 23.44 -25.86 39.56
C GLN A 35 24.15 -24.97 38.53
N HIS A 36 24.93 -25.57 37.63
CA HIS A 36 25.46 -25.02 36.37
C HIS A 36 26.55 -26.00 35.88
N CYS A 37 26.80 -26.05 34.57
CA CYS A 37 27.97 -26.66 33.97
C CYS A 37 28.66 -25.61 33.08
N ASP A 38 29.98 -25.48 33.20
CA ASP A 38 30.76 -24.66 32.28
C ASP A 38 31.00 -25.45 30.99
N PHE A 39 30.66 -24.85 29.85
CA PHE A 39 30.89 -25.41 28.52
C PHE A 39 32.38 -25.68 28.26
N GLN A 40 33.29 -24.93 28.88
CA GLN A 40 34.72 -25.08 28.69
C GLN A 40 35.40 -26.01 29.70
N ASP A 41 34.68 -26.51 30.70
CA ASP A 41 35.24 -27.45 31.68
C ASP A 41 35.38 -28.85 31.04
N PRO A 42 36.62 -29.36 30.86
CA PRO A 42 36.83 -30.65 30.19
C PRO A 42 36.17 -31.83 30.91
N ASP A 43 35.92 -31.74 32.22
CA ASP A 43 35.27 -32.81 32.99
C ASP A 43 33.79 -33.02 32.58
N ASN A 44 33.18 -32.02 31.94
CA ASN A 44 31.81 -32.08 31.42
C ASN A 44 31.70 -32.83 30.08
N TRP A 45 32.83 -33.14 29.43
CA TRP A 45 32.86 -33.76 28.11
C TRP A 45 33.30 -35.23 28.16
N VAL A 46 32.88 -36.00 27.17
CA VAL A 46 33.34 -37.39 26.98
C VAL A 46 34.80 -37.36 26.53
N GLY A 47 35.66 -38.10 27.22
CA GLY A 47 37.11 -38.12 26.95
C GLY A 47 37.93 -37.12 27.77
N GLY A 48 37.29 -36.13 28.40
CA GLY A 48 37.98 -35.15 29.24
C GLY A 48 38.60 -33.99 28.46
N ASP A 49 38.11 -33.72 27.23
CA ASP A 49 38.56 -32.63 26.37
C ASP A 49 37.35 -31.73 26.06
N ALA A 50 37.44 -30.44 26.35
CA ALA A 50 36.42 -29.46 25.95
C ALA A 50 36.57 -29.08 24.46
N PRO A 51 35.48 -28.70 23.75
CA PRO A 51 35.53 -28.32 22.34
C PRO A 51 36.48 -27.14 22.10
N GLY A 52 37.42 -27.33 21.16
CA GLY A 52 38.37 -26.33 20.72
C GLY A 52 38.10 -25.82 19.30
N THR A 53 39.05 -25.05 18.77
CA THR A 53 38.87 -24.42 17.45
C THR A 53 38.74 -25.40 16.29
N GLY A 54 37.63 -25.28 15.57
CA GLY A 54 37.28 -26.14 14.44
C GLY A 54 36.58 -27.45 14.82
N ASP A 55 36.30 -27.66 16.12
CA ASP A 55 35.60 -28.86 16.59
C ASP A 55 34.08 -28.75 16.39
N ILE A 56 33.44 -29.92 16.41
CA ILE A 56 31.98 -30.07 16.48
C ILE A 56 31.62 -30.38 17.93
N ALA A 57 30.90 -29.46 18.59
CA ALA A 57 30.37 -29.65 19.93
C ALA A 57 28.94 -30.20 19.87
N THR A 58 28.72 -31.40 20.41
CA THR A 58 27.38 -32.01 20.48
C THR A 58 26.91 -32.12 21.92
N ILE A 59 25.79 -31.48 22.23
CA ILE A 59 25.08 -31.57 23.51
C ILE A 59 23.75 -32.28 23.26
N ASP A 60 23.68 -33.55 23.62
CA ASP A 60 22.45 -34.33 23.54
C ASP A 60 21.96 -34.67 24.95
N LEU A 61 20.82 -34.10 25.33
CA LEU A 61 20.20 -34.29 26.63
C LEU A 61 18.90 -35.10 26.56
N THR A 62 18.61 -35.83 25.47
CA THR A 62 17.37 -36.62 25.37
C THR A 62 17.24 -37.70 26.45
N GLU A 63 18.35 -38.21 26.96
CA GLU A 63 18.40 -39.20 28.06
C GLU A 63 18.72 -38.57 29.43
N TYR A 64 18.63 -37.25 29.55
CA TYR A 64 19.03 -36.54 30.76
C TYR A 64 18.07 -36.85 31.92
N LYS A 65 18.64 -37.32 33.04
CA LYS A 65 17.89 -37.86 34.19
C LYS A 65 17.48 -36.82 35.23
N TYR A 66 18.00 -35.60 35.14
CA TYR A 66 17.71 -34.53 36.09
C TYR A 66 16.61 -33.62 35.55
N ASN A 67 15.90 -32.94 36.45
CA ASN A 67 14.76 -32.08 36.08
C ASN A 67 15.18 -30.71 35.52
N SER A 68 16.46 -30.36 35.55
CA SER A 68 16.98 -29.12 34.99
C SER A 68 18.45 -29.25 34.59
N ALA A 69 18.82 -28.55 33.53
CA ALA A 69 20.19 -28.41 33.06
C ALA A 69 20.46 -26.95 32.71
N LEU A 70 21.58 -26.42 33.17
CA LEU A 70 22.11 -25.12 32.76
C LEU A 70 23.55 -25.32 32.29
N ILE A 71 23.78 -25.17 30.99
CA ILE A 71 25.14 -25.18 30.40
C ILE A 71 25.46 -23.75 30.01
N GLN A 72 26.56 -23.21 30.51
CA GLN A 72 26.97 -21.83 30.30
C GLN A 72 28.28 -21.76 29.51
N LEU A 73 28.32 -20.92 28.47
CA LEU A 73 29.59 -20.39 27.96
C LEU A 73 30.03 -19.24 28.84
N SER A 74 31.18 -19.39 29.51
CA SER A 74 31.86 -18.33 30.26
C SER A 74 32.47 -17.28 29.31
N SER A 75 33.04 -16.19 29.86
CA SER A 75 33.37 -14.90 29.20
C SER A 75 34.46 -14.93 28.12
N ASP A 76 34.71 -16.08 27.51
CA ASP A 76 35.80 -16.30 26.58
C ASP A 76 35.32 -16.23 25.11
N ILE A 77 36.29 -16.12 24.21
CA ILE A 77 36.06 -16.23 22.77
C ILE A 77 36.06 -17.72 22.42
N ILE A 78 34.89 -18.23 22.01
CA ILE A 78 34.76 -19.57 21.46
C ILE A 78 34.67 -19.45 19.95
N ASN A 79 35.59 -20.11 19.25
CA ASN A 79 35.55 -20.29 17.81
C ASN A 79 35.47 -21.78 17.54
N ILE A 80 34.40 -22.28 16.97
CA ILE A 80 34.12 -23.71 16.76
C ILE A 80 33.45 -23.88 15.41
N GLU A 81 33.51 -25.09 14.84
CA GLU A 81 32.84 -25.32 13.57
C GLU A 81 31.32 -25.33 13.77
N TYR A 82 30.87 -26.11 14.76
CA TYR A 82 29.48 -26.51 14.86
C TYR A 82 29.06 -26.63 16.33
N ILE A 83 27.95 -26.01 16.71
CA ILE A 83 27.21 -26.31 17.95
C ILE A 83 25.95 -27.08 17.57
N ASN A 84 25.81 -28.32 18.04
CA ASN A 84 24.58 -29.10 17.93
C ASN A 84 23.99 -29.35 19.32
N ILE A 85 22.78 -28.86 19.55
CA ILE A 85 22.05 -29.05 20.81
C ILE A 85 20.74 -29.79 20.52
N THR A 86 20.56 -30.91 21.20
CA THR A 86 19.31 -31.67 21.22
C THR A 86 18.72 -31.61 22.63
N GLY A 87 17.51 -31.08 22.69
CA GLY A 87 16.79 -30.73 23.91
C GLY A 87 16.49 -31.92 24.82
N ALA A 88 16.20 -31.61 26.07
CA ALA A 88 15.89 -32.61 27.08
C ALA A 88 14.42 -33.09 26.99
N PRO A 89 14.03 -34.17 27.68
CA PRO A 89 12.63 -34.54 27.83
C PRO A 89 11.76 -33.37 28.32
N GLU A 90 10.46 -33.37 28.00
CA GLU A 90 9.52 -32.27 28.31
C GLU A 90 9.48 -31.86 29.80
N ASN A 91 9.79 -32.78 30.71
CA ASN A 91 9.83 -32.53 32.15
C ASN A 91 11.15 -31.91 32.64
N CYS A 92 12.12 -31.69 31.77
CA CYS A 92 13.40 -31.06 32.09
C CYS A 92 13.46 -29.62 31.55
N HIS A 93 13.83 -28.68 32.41
CA HIS A 93 14.12 -27.31 31.98
C HIS A 93 15.59 -27.20 31.58
N PHE A 94 15.86 -27.22 30.27
CA PHE A 94 17.22 -27.07 29.74
C PHE A 94 17.47 -25.66 29.20
N ILE A 95 18.51 -25.01 29.73
CA ILE A 95 19.00 -23.72 29.28
C ILE A 95 20.44 -23.87 28.79
N PHE A 96 20.68 -23.37 27.58
CA PHE A 96 22.02 -23.11 27.05
C PHE A 96 22.26 -21.61 27.06
N GLN A 97 23.15 -21.14 27.93
CA GLN A 97 23.37 -19.71 28.18
C GLN A 97 24.73 -19.26 27.64
N ILE A 98 24.72 -18.17 26.87
CA ILE A 98 25.92 -17.48 26.41
C ILE A 98 26.06 -16.26 27.30
N ASN A 99 27.01 -16.29 28.24
CA ASN A 99 27.11 -15.28 29.30
C ASN A 99 27.54 -13.90 28.78
N ASN A 100 27.43 -12.92 29.67
CA ASN A 100 27.81 -11.53 29.43
C ASN A 100 29.26 -11.39 28.93
N ASN A 101 29.44 -10.64 27.83
CA ASN A 101 30.69 -10.42 27.09
C ASN A 101 31.32 -11.68 26.46
N ALA A 102 30.65 -12.84 26.47
CA ALA A 102 31.14 -13.99 25.72
C ALA A 102 31.04 -13.71 24.22
N GLN A 103 32.00 -14.24 23.46
CA GLN A 103 31.99 -14.18 22.00
C GLN A 103 31.93 -15.59 21.42
N VAL A 104 30.90 -15.87 20.62
CA VAL A 104 30.78 -17.15 19.91
C VAL A 104 30.94 -16.90 18.41
N ILE A 105 31.85 -17.63 17.79
CA ILE A 105 32.03 -17.69 16.35
C ILE A 105 31.81 -19.15 15.96
N ALA A 106 30.76 -19.42 15.19
CA ALA A 106 30.46 -20.76 14.69
C ALA A 106 30.19 -20.72 13.19
N ASN A 107 30.45 -21.81 12.47
CA ASN A 107 29.88 -21.94 11.12
C ASN A 107 28.40 -22.30 11.23
N HIS A 108 28.06 -23.22 12.13
CA HIS A 108 26.69 -23.65 12.36
C HIS A 108 26.32 -23.64 13.84
N PHE A 109 25.08 -23.24 14.12
CA PHE A 109 24.47 -23.33 15.44
C PHE A 109 23.07 -23.95 15.27
N LEU A 110 22.86 -25.11 15.86
CA LEU A 110 21.59 -25.83 15.81
C LEU A 110 21.12 -26.12 17.24
N ALA A 111 19.92 -25.67 17.57
CA ALA A 111 19.22 -26.09 18.78
C ALA A 111 17.87 -26.68 18.41
N THR A 112 17.59 -27.90 18.88
CA THR A 112 16.39 -28.66 18.54
C THR A 112 15.71 -29.20 19.79
N GLY A 113 14.38 -29.30 19.79
CA GLY A 113 13.58 -29.78 20.92
C GLY A 113 13.56 -28.81 22.10
N ASN A 114 13.18 -29.31 23.28
CA ASN A 114 12.97 -28.52 24.50
C ASN A 114 14.30 -27.98 25.08
N VAL A 115 14.75 -26.84 24.55
CA VAL A 115 15.89 -26.05 25.04
C VAL A 115 15.60 -24.55 24.94
N ALA A 116 16.08 -23.78 25.90
CA ALA A 116 16.11 -22.33 25.82
C ALA A 116 17.56 -21.86 25.61
N VAL A 117 17.83 -21.28 24.45
CA VAL A 117 19.09 -20.59 24.15
C VAL A 117 18.97 -19.15 24.62
N ILE A 118 19.80 -18.76 25.60
CA ILE A 118 19.78 -17.42 26.18
C ILE A 118 21.12 -16.74 25.91
N MET A 119 21.09 -15.61 25.19
CA MET A 119 22.24 -14.71 25.07
C MET A 119 22.10 -13.61 26.11
N ASP A 120 23.05 -13.52 27.04
CA ASP A 120 23.07 -12.46 28.05
C ASP A 120 23.48 -11.11 27.48
N SER A 121 23.37 -10.08 28.32
CA SER A 121 23.70 -8.72 27.91
C SER A 121 25.11 -8.63 27.35
N TYR A 122 25.28 -7.87 26.26
CA TYR A 122 26.57 -7.68 25.58
C TYR A 122 27.25 -8.95 25.03
N ALA A 123 26.57 -10.10 25.01
CA ALA A 123 27.06 -11.27 24.29
C ALA A 123 27.14 -10.97 22.78
N ASN A 124 28.14 -11.53 22.10
CA ASN A 124 28.32 -11.38 20.66
C ASN A 124 28.42 -12.75 19.97
N VAL A 125 27.41 -13.10 19.18
CA VAL A 125 27.34 -14.38 18.47
C VAL A 125 27.37 -14.13 16.97
N ILE A 126 28.30 -14.78 16.28
CA ILE A 126 28.50 -14.71 14.84
C ILE A 126 28.40 -16.12 14.28
N VAL A 127 27.40 -16.38 13.43
CA VAL A 127 27.20 -17.66 12.76
C VAL A 127 27.39 -17.53 11.26
N GLN A 128 28.49 -18.06 10.74
CA GLN A 128 28.95 -17.81 9.38
C GLN A 128 28.10 -18.51 8.30
N SER A 129 27.38 -19.56 8.67
CA SER A 129 26.47 -20.29 7.77
C SER A 129 25.05 -20.29 8.31
N THR A 130 24.68 -21.23 9.19
CA THR A 130 23.27 -21.43 9.58
C THR A 130 23.07 -21.41 11.08
N PHE A 131 22.18 -20.53 11.55
CA PHE A 131 21.61 -20.56 12.89
C PHE A 131 20.19 -21.11 12.81
N MET A 132 19.93 -22.25 13.45
CA MET A 132 18.65 -22.93 13.43
C MET A 132 18.15 -23.20 14.85
N ILE A 133 16.89 -22.85 15.09
CA ILE A 133 16.15 -23.18 16.30
C ILE A 133 14.91 -23.97 15.87
N ASP A 134 14.70 -25.16 16.40
CA ASP A 134 13.55 -25.99 16.07
C ASP A 134 12.91 -26.54 17.33
N ASP A 135 11.64 -26.21 17.58
CA ASP A 135 10.93 -26.58 18.80
C ASP A 135 11.61 -26.08 20.09
N SER A 136 12.43 -25.03 19.96
CA SER A 136 13.17 -24.41 21.05
C SER A 136 12.91 -22.90 21.14
N ARG A 137 13.45 -22.27 22.19
CA ARG A 137 13.33 -20.83 22.44
C ARG A 137 14.68 -20.14 22.29
N LEU A 138 14.70 -18.99 21.63
CA LEU A 138 15.82 -18.06 21.60
C LEU A 138 15.45 -16.78 22.36
N LEU A 139 16.25 -16.40 23.34
CA LEU A 139 16.15 -15.13 24.04
C LEU A 139 17.47 -14.37 23.90
N VAL A 140 17.43 -13.22 23.23
CA VAL A 140 18.56 -12.30 23.12
C VAL A 140 18.33 -11.17 24.13
N ASN A 141 19.03 -11.20 25.27
CA ASN A 141 18.93 -10.14 26.29
C ASN A 141 19.58 -8.84 25.82
N THR A 142 19.67 -7.84 26.70
CA THR A 142 19.96 -6.43 26.40
C THR A 142 21.32 -6.14 25.75
N ASN A 143 21.36 -5.33 24.70
CA ASN A 143 22.60 -4.92 24.00
C ASN A 143 23.45 -6.09 23.49
N ALA A 144 22.85 -7.27 23.30
CA ALA A 144 23.54 -8.41 22.70
C ALA A 144 23.49 -8.31 21.16
N VAL A 145 24.47 -8.90 20.50
CA VAL A 145 24.60 -8.88 19.04
C VAL A 145 24.58 -10.30 18.53
N LEU A 146 23.65 -10.59 17.63
CA LEU A 146 23.49 -11.86 16.96
C LEU A 146 23.53 -11.63 15.44
N ASN A 147 24.64 -12.02 14.82
CA ASN A 147 24.85 -11.91 13.38
C ASN A 147 24.91 -13.31 12.77
N MET A 148 24.18 -13.54 11.68
CA MET A 148 24.23 -14.80 10.97
C MET A 148 24.06 -14.65 9.46
N THR A 149 24.51 -15.64 8.71
CA THR A 149 24.24 -15.70 7.26
C THR A 149 22.80 -16.16 7.00
N THR A 150 22.39 -17.27 7.61
CA THR A 150 21.04 -17.83 7.49
C THR A 150 20.40 -18.07 8.85
N PHE A 151 19.12 -17.71 8.98
CA PHE A 151 18.30 -17.96 10.16
C PHE A 151 17.12 -18.89 9.84
N THR A 152 16.88 -19.91 10.66
CA THR A 152 15.67 -20.75 10.53
C THR A 152 15.04 -21.00 11.89
N SER A 153 13.74 -20.72 12.01
CA SER A 153 12.92 -21.13 13.15
C SER A 153 11.71 -21.94 12.71
N SER A 154 11.31 -22.94 13.50
CA SER A 154 10.11 -23.72 13.22
C SER A 154 8.84 -23.12 13.83
N LEU A 155 7.67 -23.69 13.53
CA LEU A 155 6.37 -23.13 13.90
C LEU A 155 6.08 -23.11 15.41
N THR A 156 6.81 -23.90 16.20
CA THR A 156 6.66 -23.94 17.66
C THR A 156 7.71 -23.10 18.39
N CYS A 157 8.64 -22.48 17.65
CA CYS A 157 9.70 -21.67 18.23
C CYS A 157 9.20 -20.33 18.77
N SER A 158 9.94 -19.80 19.73
CA SER A 158 9.79 -18.42 20.20
C SER A 158 11.15 -17.72 20.19
N THR A 159 11.24 -16.61 19.46
CA THR A 159 12.43 -15.76 19.38
C THR A 159 12.10 -14.40 19.97
N ILE A 160 12.86 -13.98 20.97
CA ILE A 160 12.67 -12.68 21.65
C ILE A 160 13.96 -11.87 21.58
N ILE A 161 13.88 -10.67 21.01
CA ILE A 161 14.99 -9.72 20.90
C ILE A 161 14.81 -8.59 21.91
N GLY A 162 15.70 -8.55 22.87
CA GLY A 162 15.69 -7.60 23.98
C GLY A 162 16.12 -6.19 23.59
N GLN A 163 16.01 -5.28 24.56
CA GLN A 163 16.30 -3.86 24.40
C GLN A 163 17.73 -3.60 23.90
N GLY A 164 17.90 -2.73 22.90
CA GLY A 164 19.19 -2.32 22.36
C GLY A 164 19.96 -3.43 21.60
N SER A 165 19.38 -4.62 21.50
CA SER A 165 20.03 -5.78 20.87
C SER A 165 19.89 -5.74 19.36
N ILE A 166 20.84 -6.39 18.69
CA ILE A 166 20.92 -6.43 17.23
C ILE A 166 20.76 -7.87 16.77
N LEU A 167 19.80 -8.12 15.88
CA LEU A 167 19.71 -9.33 15.09
C LEU A 167 19.97 -8.97 13.62
N SER A 168 21.00 -9.55 13.01
CA SER A 168 21.32 -9.33 11.60
C SER A 168 21.41 -10.66 10.85
N VAL A 169 20.66 -10.77 9.74
CA VAL A 169 20.73 -11.92 8.83
C VAL A 169 21.10 -11.44 7.43
N ILE A 170 22.12 -12.05 6.83
CA ILE A 170 22.72 -11.57 5.59
C ILE A 170 22.03 -12.17 4.35
N ASP A 171 21.86 -13.49 4.29
CA ASP A 171 21.46 -14.19 3.07
C ASP A 171 19.99 -14.61 3.07
N SER A 172 19.54 -15.35 4.09
CA SER A 172 18.13 -15.74 4.16
C SER A 172 17.60 -16.00 5.57
N ALA A 173 16.31 -15.72 5.79
CA ALA A 173 15.62 -16.11 7.02
C ALA A 173 14.29 -16.81 6.73
N SER A 174 14.01 -17.88 7.46
CA SER A 174 12.71 -18.53 7.52
C SER A 174 12.22 -18.49 8.97
N ILE A 175 11.23 -17.65 9.25
CA ILE A 175 10.75 -17.39 10.60
C ILE A 175 9.41 -18.08 10.79
N GLY A 176 9.42 -19.18 11.53
CA GLY A 176 8.23 -19.80 12.09
C GLY A 176 8.00 -19.41 13.56
N GLY A 177 6.79 -19.65 14.05
CA GLY A 177 6.43 -19.46 15.45
C GLY A 177 6.30 -17.99 15.81
N THR A 178 6.86 -17.59 16.95
CA THR A 178 6.84 -16.17 17.39
C THR A 178 8.19 -15.48 17.22
N LEU A 179 8.16 -14.25 16.71
CA LEU A 179 9.28 -13.31 16.75
C LEU A 179 8.80 -12.03 17.45
N GLU A 180 9.35 -11.76 18.61
CA GLU A 180 9.05 -10.56 19.40
C GLU A 180 10.30 -9.72 19.59
N SER A 181 10.15 -8.40 19.55
CA SER A 181 11.25 -7.48 19.84
C SER A 181 10.78 -6.36 20.78
N ILE A 182 11.63 -5.96 21.72
CA ILE A 182 11.37 -4.85 22.64
C ILE A 182 11.78 -3.52 21.99
N ASP A 183 11.19 -2.42 22.46
CA ASP A 183 11.57 -1.05 22.10
C ASP A 183 13.10 -0.88 22.08
N THR A 184 13.62 -0.19 21.06
CA THR A 184 15.06 0.07 20.77
C THR A 184 15.90 -1.11 20.28
N SER A 185 15.32 -2.31 20.11
CA SER A 185 16.00 -3.38 19.38
C SER A 185 16.16 -3.04 17.88
N HIS A 186 17.12 -3.67 17.22
CA HIS A 186 17.40 -3.49 15.80
C HIS A 186 17.43 -4.84 15.09
N ILE A 187 16.50 -5.04 14.16
CA ILE A 187 16.44 -6.23 13.31
C ILE A 187 16.78 -5.83 11.88
N ASN A 188 17.77 -6.47 11.29
CA ASN A 188 18.21 -6.21 9.93
C ASN A 188 18.26 -7.50 9.12
N PHE A 189 17.50 -7.52 8.03
CA PHE A 189 17.40 -8.63 7.11
C PHE A 189 17.86 -8.18 5.73
N GLN A 190 19.02 -8.61 5.25
CA GLN A 190 19.57 -8.13 3.97
C GLN A 190 19.07 -8.94 2.76
N GLY A 191 18.96 -10.26 2.90
CA GLY A 191 18.51 -11.15 1.83
C GLY A 191 17.05 -11.59 2.01
N LYS A 192 16.71 -12.75 1.43
CA LYS A 192 15.33 -13.23 1.34
C LYS A 192 14.75 -13.63 2.70
N ILE A 193 13.56 -13.13 3.02
CA ILE A 193 12.84 -13.43 4.26
C ILE A 193 11.50 -14.12 3.97
N VAL A 194 11.21 -15.15 4.73
CA VAL A 194 9.91 -15.84 4.71
C VAL A 194 9.38 -15.91 6.14
N PHE A 195 8.27 -15.24 6.39
CA PHE A 195 7.45 -15.48 7.57
C PHE A 195 6.51 -16.64 7.24
N ALA A 196 6.73 -17.77 7.90
CA ALA A 196 6.05 -19.02 7.62
C ALA A 196 4.55 -18.97 7.93
N ASP A 197 3.81 -19.98 7.48
CA ASP A 197 2.37 -20.10 7.73
C ASP A 197 2.07 -19.94 9.23
N SER A 198 1.12 -19.05 9.57
CA SER A 198 0.73 -18.75 10.96
C SER A 198 1.84 -18.20 11.88
N ALA A 199 2.96 -17.71 11.33
CA ALA A 199 3.96 -17.00 12.12
C ALA A 199 3.36 -15.72 12.74
N ASN A 200 3.74 -15.43 13.98
CA ASN A 200 3.31 -14.23 14.70
C ASN A 200 4.51 -13.34 15.02
N VAL A 201 4.56 -12.17 14.41
CA VAL A 201 5.71 -11.26 14.44
C VAL A 201 5.26 -9.95 15.06
N THR A 202 5.91 -9.53 16.14
CA THR A 202 5.70 -8.22 16.75
C THR A 202 7.05 -7.56 16.98
N VAL A 203 7.35 -6.55 16.17
CA VAL A 203 8.60 -5.79 16.26
C VAL A 203 8.32 -4.40 16.78
N SER A 204 8.56 -4.18 18.07
CA SER A 204 8.51 -2.85 18.68
C SER A 204 9.80 -2.02 18.48
N GLY A 205 10.90 -2.65 18.09
CA GLY A 205 12.14 -1.99 17.66
C GLY A 205 12.12 -1.51 16.21
N SER A 206 13.28 -1.20 15.65
CA SER A 206 13.42 -0.91 14.21
C SER A 206 13.62 -2.20 13.42
N ILE A 207 12.95 -2.34 12.27
CA ILE A 207 13.23 -3.38 11.29
C ILE A 207 13.63 -2.76 9.95
N LYS A 208 14.57 -3.40 9.26
CA LYS A 208 14.89 -3.09 7.86
C LYS A 208 14.96 -4.37 7.04
N PHE A 209 14.37 -4.30 5.85
CA PHE A 209 14.50 -5.33 4.83
C PHE A 209 15.36 -4.79 3.68
N GLY A 210 16.31 -5.61 3.22
CA GLY A 210 17.19 -5.31 2.10
C GLY A 210 16.47 -5.40 0.76
N ASP A 211 17.25 -5.66 -0.29
CA ASP A 211 16.81 -5.50 -1.69
C ASP A 211 16.12 -6.74 -2.28
N ASP A 212 16.06 -7.85 -1.53
CA ASP A 212 15.47 -9.11 -1.99
C ASP A 212 13.99 -9.25 -1.59
N GLN A 213 13.44 -10.46 -1.55
CA GLN A 213 12.03 -10.69 -1.30
C GLN A 213 11.71 -10.92 0.19
N VAL A 214 10.65 -10.26 0.67
CA VAL A 214 10.01 -10.54 1.97
C VAL A 214 8.65 -11.15 1.70
N ILE A 215 8.43 -12.37 2.18
CA ILE A 215 7.20 -13.13 1.96
C ILE A 215 6.49 -13.35 3.29
N PHE A 216 5.23 -12.95 3.37
CA PHE A 216 4.31 -13.24 4.45
C PHE A 216 3.34 -14.31 3.96
N LEU A 217 3.47 -15.54 4.47
CA LEU A 217 2.65 -16.67 4.06
C LEU A 217 1.32 -16.73 4.83
N ASN A 218 0.47 -17.68 4.41
CA ASN A 218 -0.91 -17.80 4.86
C ASN A 218 -1.05 -17.83 6.40
N GLY A 219 -1.92 -16.97 6.91
CA GLY A 219 -2.22 -16.83 8.34
C GLY A 219 -1.12 -16.14 9.14
N SER A 220 0.00 -15.76 8.54
CA SER A 220 1.02 -14.97 9.25
C SER A 220 0.45 -13.60 9.64
N THR A 221 0.80 -13.16 10.84
CA THR A 221 0.39 -11.87 11.42
C THR A 221 1.66 -11.12 11.80
N SER A 222 1.85 -9.91 11.28
CA SER A 222 3.03 -9.09 11.55
C SER A 222 2.67 -7.67 11.96
N ILE A 223 3.25 -7.21 13.07
CA ILE A 223 3.04 -5.86 13.60
C ILE A 223 4.40 -5.18 13.76
N PHE A 224 4.57 -4.02 13.13
CA PHE A 224 5.80 -3.23 13.17
C PHE A 224 5.52 -1.87 13.82
N SER A 225 6.07 -1.57 15.00
CA SER A 225 5.65 -0.39 15.79
C SER A 225 6.40 0.92 15.47
N GLN A 226 7.53 0.86 14.76
CA GLN A 226 8.39 2.01 14.44
C GLN A 226 8.55 2.25 12.93
N GLY A 227 7.56 1.84 12.15
CA GLY A 227 7.59 1.88 10.70
C GLY A 227 8.26 0.67 10.07
N LEU A 228 8.29 0.65 8.74
CA LEU A 228 8.89 -0.40 7.94
C LEU A 228 9.54 0.23 6.70
N GLU A 229 10.79 -0.15 6.45
CA GLU A 229 11.53 0.19 5.24
C GLU A 229 11.95 -1.10 4.52
N SER A 230 11.55 -1.22 3.26
CA SER A 230 11.90 -2.34 2.39
C SER A 230 12.31 -1.84 1.01
N SER A 231 13.58 -2.05 0.68
CA SER A 231 14.10 -1.79 -0.68
C SER A 231 13.77 -2.94 -1.65
N GLY A 232 13.37 -4.08 -1.11
CA GLY A 232 12.95 -5.26 -1.84
C GLY A 232 11.45 -5.35 -2.14
N GLN A 233 11.02 -6.54 -2.55
CA GLN A 233 9.61 -6.85 -2.81
C GLN A 233 8.93 -7.41 -1.56
N LEU A 234 7.83 -6.78 -1.14
CA LEU A 234 6.92 -7.30 -0.12
C LEU A 234 5.80 -8.11 -0.79
N LEU A 235 5.71 -9.40 -0.46
CA LEU A 235 4.64 -10.29 -0.93
C LEU A 235 3.81 -10.76 0.26
N LEU A 236 2.53 -10.42 0.26
CA LEU A 236 1.56 -10.83 1.27
C LEU A 236 0.60 -11.83 0.62
N ASP A 237 0.55 -13.05 1.16
CA ASP A 237 -0.28 -14.17 0.68
C ASP A 237 -1.17 -14.71 1.81
N TYR A 238 -2.46 -14.41 1.77
CA TYR A 238 -3.43 -14.64 2.85
C TYR A 238 -2.90 -14.23 4.24
N SER A 239 -2.27 -13.06 4.35
CA SER A 239 -1.55 -12.62 5.55
C SER A 239 -2.01 -11.24 6.06
N TYR A 240 -1.71 -10.94 7.31
CA TYR A 240 -2.06 -9.68 7.96
C TYR A 240 -0.80 -8.92 8.39
N VAL A 241 -0.60 -7.71 7.87
CA VAL A 241 0.52 -6.85 8.23
C VAL A 241 0.01 -5.49 8.67
N THR A 242 0.39 -5.08 9.88
CA THR A 242 0.17 -3.71 10.39
C THR A 242 1.51 -3.01 10.59
N VAL A 243 1.62 -1.79 10.07
CA VAL A 243 2.78 -0.92 10.27
C VAL A 243 2.33 0.34 10.98
N TYR A 244 2.83 0.57 12.18
CA TYR A 244 2.69 1.84 12.88
C TYR A 244 3.91 2.72 12.61
N GLY A 245 3.72 3.87 11.97
CA GLY A 245 4.81 4.80 11.64
C GLY A 245 5.03 4.91 10.13
N SER A 246 6.20 5.43 9.72
CA SER A 246 6.48 5.60 8.29
C SER A 246 6.59 4.27 7.56
N PHE A 247 6.10 4.22 6.33
CA PHE A 247 6.17 3.05 5.46
C PHE A 247 6.84 3.41 4.14
N ILE A 248 7.93 2.73 3.81
CA ILE A 248 8.66 2.93 2.56
C ILE A 248 8.86 1.55 1.92
N ALA A 249 8.27 1.34 0.74
CA ALA A 249 8.40 0.10 0.01
C ALA A 249 8.57 0.35 -1.49
N ASN A 250 9.49 -0.41 -2.11
CA ASN A 250 9.64 -0.36 -3.57
C ASN A 250 8.49 -1.10 -4.27
N HIS A 251 8.25 -2.36 -3.92
CA HIS A 251 7.19 -3.16 -4.54
C HIS A 251 6.35 -3.88 -3.48
N VAL A 252 5.03 -3.78 -3.58
CA VAL A 252 4.07 -4.47 -2.72
C VAL A 252 3.14 -5.31 -3.57
N ASN A 253 2.97 -6.58 -3.22
CA ASN A 253 2.00 -7.47 -3.84
C ASN A 253 1.08 -8.08 -2.77
N LEU A 254 -0.23 -7.80 -2.87
CA LEU A 254 -1.26 -8.31 -1.98
C LEU A 254 -2.08 -9.36 -2.73
N THR A 255 -1.97 -10.62 -2.29
CA THR A 255 -2.65 -11.77 -2.91
C THR A 255 -3.64 -12.41 -1.94
N GLY A 256 -4.71 -12.99 -2.48
CA GLY A 256 -5.80 -13.54 -1.69
C GLY A 256 -6.45 -12.50 -0.78
N ASP A 257 -6.83 -12.94 0.42
CA ASP A 257 -7.53 -12.12 1.42
C ASP A 257 -6.52 -11.38 2.32
N SER A 258 -5.38 -10.95 1.77
CA SER A 258 -4.34 -10.27 2.54
C SER A 258 -4.72 -8.85 2.94
N THR A 259 -4.23 -8.41 4.10
CA THR A 259 -4.41 -7.04 4.59
C THR A 259 -3.06 -6.39 4.87
N LEU A 260 -2.89 -5.18 4.34
CA LEU A 260 -1.81 -4.26 4.69
C LEU A 260 -2.41 -2.98 5.27
N ASP A 261 -2.23 -2.80 6.58
CA ASP A 261 -2.68 -1.62 7.31
C ASP A 261 -1.49 -0.75 7.72
N ILE A 262 -1.49 0.51 7.29
CA ILE A 262 -0.43 1.47 7.60
C ILE A 262 -1.04 2.61 8.41
N VAL A 263 -0.64 2.72 9.67
CA VAL A 263 -1.27 3.62 10.64
C VAL A 263 -0.23 4.53 11.26
N ARG A 264 -0.60 5.79 11.53
CA ARG A 264 0.25 6.68 12.30
C ARG A 264 0.52 6.13 13.70
N SER A 265 1.80 6.02 14.05
CA SER A 265 2.22 5.77 15.43
C SER A 265 1.87 6.95 16.34
N SER A 266 1.33 6.67 17.53
CA SER A 266 0.98 7.68 18.55
C SER A 266 2.18 8.51 19.02
N TYR A 267 3.41 8.00 18.82
CA TYR A 267 4.65 8.65 19.23
C TYR A 267 5.26 9.55 18.14
N SER A 268 4.79 9.46 16.89
CA SER A 268 5.40 10.16 15.76
C SER A 268 4.62 11.42 15.35
N ARG A 269 5.33 12.55 15.28
CA ARG A 269 4.74 13.84 14.89
C ARG A 269 4.58 14.01 13.39
N SER A 270 5.42 13.35 12.61
CA SER A 270 5.30 13.30 11.15
C SER A 270 5.59 11.89 10.66
N VAL A 271 4.70 11.37 9.83
CA VAL A 271 4.79 10.04 9.23
C VAL A 271 4.36 10.13 7.77
N GLN A 272 5.07 9.38 6.92
CA GLN A 272 4.83 9.36 5.49
C GLN A 272 4.74 7.93 4.98
N THR A 273 3.94 7.74 3.94
CA THR A 273 3.86 6.50 3.18
C THR A 273 4.40 6.74 1.78
N GLN A 274 5.38 5.96 1.35
CA GLN A 274 5.92 5.99 -0.02
C GLN A 274 5.95 4.58 -0.59
N ILE A 275 5.23 4.38 -1.70
CA ILE A 275 5.17 3.10 -2.40
C ILE A 275 5.49 3.34 -3.88
N ALA A 276 6.55 2.72 -4.39
CA ALA A 276 6.88 2.87 -5.81
C ALA A 276 5.92 2.07 -6.70
N SER A 277 5.57 0.84 -6.30
CA SER A 277 4.57 0.01 -6.99
C SER A 277 3.76 -0.83 -6.01
N ILE A 278 2.44 -0.89 -6.22
CA ILE A 278 1.55 -1.83 -5.52
C ILE A 278 0.61 -2.57 -6.49
N VAL A 279 0.47 -3.87 -6.31
CA VAL A 279 -0.51 -4.70 -7.01
C VAL A 279 -1.36 -5.44 -5.99
N SER A 280 -2.66 -5.51 -6.21
CA SER A 280 -3.61 -6.13 -5.28
C SER A 280 -4.67 -6.97 -6.01
N GLU A 281 -5.04 -8.10 -5.42
CA GLU A 281 -6.15 -8.95 -5.88
C GLU A 281 -7.51 -8.53 -5.27
N ASP A 282 -8.62 -8.99 -5.84
CA ASP A 282 -9.99 -8.52 -5.57
C ASP A 282 -10.44 -8.58 -4.10
N LEU A 283 -9.85 -9.47 -3.28
CA LEU A 283 -10.20 -9.65 -1.86
C LEU A 283 -9.21 -9.02 -0.89
N SER A 284 -8.13 -8.42 -1.41
CA SER A 284 -7.12 -7.77 -0.59
C SER A 284 -7.61 -6.44 -0.03
N VAL A 285 -7.06 -6.06 1.12
CA VAL A 285 -7.31 -4.78 1.77
C VAL A 285 -5.99 -4.03 1.91
N PHE A 286 -5.98 -2.78 1.43
CA PHE A 286 -4.88 -1.85 1.59
C PHE A 286 -5.39 -0.59 2.28
N SER A 287 -4.84 -0.25 3.44
CA SER A 287 -5.26 0.94 4.18
C SER A 287 -4.09 1.83 4.60
N VAL A 288 -4.31 3.14 4.55
CA VAL A 288 -3.38 4.16 5.08
C VAL A 288 -4.16 5.17 5.93
N GLU A 289 -3.78 5.30 7.19
CA GLU A 289 -4.54 6.07 8.17
C GLU A 289 -3.69 7.10 8.93
N ASN A 290 -4.18 8.34 8.97
CA ASN A 290 -3.63 9.44 9.77
C ASN A 290 -2.21 9.87 9.36
N HIS A 291 -1.79 9.61 8.12
CA HIS A 291 -0.47 10.01 7.61
C HIS A 291 -0.49 11.42 7.02
N ASP A 292 0.60 12.17 7.20
CA ASP A 292 0.66 13.55 6.67
C ASP A 292 0.60 13.54 5.14
N LEU A 293 1.28 12.56 4.54
CA LEU A 293 1.33 12.34 3.09
C LEU A 293 1.49 10.85 2.78
N ALA A 294 0.66 10.35 1.88
CA ALA A 294 0.82 9.09 1.19
C ALA A 294 1.10 9.32 -0.30
N THR A 295 2.12 8.67 -0.85
CA THR A 295 2.48 8.76 -2.27
C THR A 295 2.63 7.36 -2.85
N ILE A 296 1.87 7.08 -3.90
CA ILE A 296 1.88 5.80 -4.61
C ILE A 296 2.12 6.09 -6.09
N GLN A 297 3.27 5.65 -6.61
CA GLN A 297 3.74 6.03 -7.94
C GLN A 297 3.20 5.15 -9.07
N GLN A 298 2.95 3.87 -8.79
CA GLN A 298 2.34 2.93 -9.73
C GLN A 298 1.41 1.98 -8.98
N PHE A 299 0.22 1.73 -9.50
CA PHE A 299 -0.73 0.84 -8.83
C PHE A 299 -1.67 0.06 -9.77
N ASP A 300 -1.98 -1.18 -9.40
CA ASP A 300 -3.08 -1.99 -9.94
C ASP A 300 -3.86 -2.57 -8.75
N LEU A 301 -4.87 -1.83 -8.29
CA LEU A 301 -5.63 -2.12 -7.07
C LEU A 301 -6.99 -2.71 -7.43
N LYS A 302 -7.09 -4.03 -7.40
CA LYS A 302 -8.37 -4.70 -7.67
C LYS A 302 -9.23 -4.87 -6.41
N GLY A 303 -8.56 -4.97 -5.26
CA GLY A 303 -9.19 -5.06 -3.95
C GLY A 303 -9.65 -3.71 -3.41
N TYR A 304 -9.81 -3.65 -2.09
CA TYR A 304 -10.28 -2.46 -1.39
C TYR A 304 -9.12 -1.57 -0.93
N ALA A 305 -9.10 -0.32 -1.38
CA ALA A 305 -8.12 0.68 -0.94
C ALA A 305 -8.78 1.78 -0.10
N LEU A 306 -8.31 1.98 1.13
CA LEU A 306 -8.86 2.93 2.09
C LEU A 306 -7.81 3.94 2.56
N PHE A 307 -8.18 5.21 2.52
CA PHE A 307 -7.33 6.29 2.99
C PHE A 307 -8.10 7.15 3.98
N ILE A 308 -7.64 7.20 5.24
CA ILE A 308 -8.31 7.91 6.32
C ILE A 308 -7.42 9.06 6.79
N ASN A 309 -7.96 10.28 6.87
CA ASN A 309 -7.27 11.42 7.45
C ASN A 309 -5.83 11.58 6.93
N THR A 310 -5.68 11.51 5.60
CA THR A 310 -4.39 11.61 4.93
C THR A 310 -4.44 12.50 3.68
N THR A 311 -3.33 13.16 3.37
CA THR A 311 -3.09 13.79 2.06
C THR A 311 -2.57 12.71 1.11
N LEU A 312 -3.10 12.64 -0.10
CA LEU A 312 -2.77 11.55 -1.02
C LEU A 312 -2.28 12.03 -2.38
N SER A 313 -1.26 11.35 -2.91
CA SER A 313 -0.82 11.46 -4.31
C SER A 313 -0.78 10.07 -4.93
N LEU A 314 -1.62 9.85 -5.94
CA LEU A 314 -1.68 8.65 -6.76
C LEU A 314 -1.21 8.99 -8.18
N VAL A 315 -0.28 8.21 -8.70
CA VAL A 315 0.30 8.39 -10.04
C VAL A 315 0.24 7.06 -10.78
N ASP A 316 0.03 7.12 -12.10
CA ASP A 316 0.16 6.03 -13.07
C ASP A 316 -0.43 4.68 -12.59
N GLY A 317 -1.76 4.55 -12.56
CA GLY A 317 -2.37 3.30 -12.10
C GLY A 317 -3.84 3.11 -12.37
N VAL A 318 -4.32 1.91 -12.03
CA VAL A 318 -5.72 1.49 -12.16
C VAL A 318 -6.23 1.06 -10.80
N ALA A 319 -7.44 1.49 -10.43
CA ALA A 319 -8.11 1.03 -9.22
C ALA A 319 -9.60 0.72 -9.45
N ASN A 320 -10.05 -0.40 -8.92
CA ASN A 320 -11.47 -0.75 -8.88
C ASN A 320 -12.24 0.15 -7.91
N THR A 321 -11.74 0.32 -6.69
CA THR A 321 -12.38 1.15 -5.67
C THR A 321 -11.35 1.81 -4.78
N ILE A 322 -11.49 3.12 -4.61
CA ILE A 322 -10.75 3.91 -3.64
C ILE A 322 -11.75 4.59 -2.70
N VAL A 323 -11.54 4.46 -1.41
CA VAL A 323 -12.35 5.08 -0.37
C VAL A 323 -11.54 6.12 0.38
N PHE A 324 -12.09 7.31 0.49
CA PHE A 324 -11.55 8.42 1.27
C PHE A 324 -12.44 8.67 2.49
N GLU A 325 -11.90 8.57 3.70
CA GLU A 325 -12.58 8.94 4.94
C GLU A 325 -11.88 10.14 5.58
N GLU A 326 -12.65 11.19 5.90
CA GLU A 326 -12.13 12.40 6.55
C GLU A 326 -10.85 12.97 5.88
N PRO A 327 -10.83 13.23 4.56
CA PRO A 327 -9.63 13.69 3.88
C PRO A 327 -9.11 15.01 4.47
N VAL A 328 -7.78 15.10 4.66
CA VAL A 328 -7.17 16.20 5.42
C VAL A 328 -7.24 17.52 4.68
N ASN A 329 -6.89 17.55 3.39
CA ASN A 329 -7.00 18.74 2.53
C ASN A 329 -6.96 18.41 1.03
N ASP A 330 -5.91 17.71 0.55
CA ASP A 330 -5.68 17.52 -0.89
C ASP A 330 -5.51 16.04 -1.26
N ILE A 331 -6.17 15.64 -2.34
CA ILE A 331 -5.99 14.36 -3.01
C ILE A 331 -5.60 14.66 -4.45
N THR A 332 -4.45 14.17 -4.90
CA THR A 332 -3.98 14.34 -6.28
C THR A 332 -3.94 13.00 -7.00
N ILE A 333 -4.55 12.94 -8.18
CA ILE A 333 -4.64 11.74 -9.03
C ILE A 333 -4.10 12.10 -10.41
N THR A 334 -3.04 11.43 -10.86
CA THR A 334 -2.32 11.76 -12.10
C THR A 334 -2.18 10.53 -12.99
N ASN A 335 -2.64 10.62 -14.25
CA ASN A 335 -2.58 9.52 -15.22
C ASN A 335 -3.24 8.21 -14.73
N CYS A 336 -4.41 8.30 -14.09
CA CYS A 336 -5.05 7.13 -13.50
C CYS A 336 -6.37 6.75 -14.17
N LEU A 337 -6.73 5.48 -14.09
CA LEU A 337 -8.05 4.95 -14.41
C LEU A 337 -8.72 4.46 -13.12
N ILE A 338 -9.77 5.12 -12.65
CA ILE A 338 -10.43 4.75 -11.40
C ILE A 338 -11.91 4.46 -11.65
N TYR A 339 -12.32 3.22 -11.38
CA TYR A 339 -13.69 2.79 -11.57
C TYR A 339 -14.64 3.36 -10.53
N SER A 340 -14.21 3.42 -9.27
CA SER A 340 -15.03 3.97 -8.19
C SER A 340 -14.20 4.73 -7.17
N THR A 341 -14.65 5.94 -6.87
CA THR A 341 -14.16 6.79 -5.79
C THR A 341 -15.32 7.12 -4.87
N ILE A 342 -15.19 6.78 -3.59
CA ILE A 342 -16.23 7.01 -2.58
C ILE A 342 -15.62 7.83 -1.45
N THR A 343 -16.31 8.89 -1.03
CA THR A 343 -15.92 9.61 0.20
C THR A 343 -16.98 9.51 1.27
N HIS A 344 -16.59 9.21 2.50
CA HIS A 344 -17.50 9.18 3.65
C HIS A 344 -17.15 10.26 4.67
N ASN A 345 -18.19 10.78 5.33
CA ASN A 345 -18.10 11.57 6.56
C ASN A 345 -17.19 12.82 6.50
N THR A 346 -17.19 13.55 5.38
CA THR A 346 -16.37 14.77 5.26
C THR A 346 -17.07 15.97 5.91
N THR A 347 -16.61 16.43 7.07
CA THR A 347 -17.12 17.66 7.70
C THR A 347 -16.47 18.92 7.14
N SER A 348 -15.23 18.82 6.65
CA SER A 348 -14.46 19.86 5.99
C SER A 348 -14.55 19.77 4.46
N GLN A 349 -14.28 20.89 3.80
CA GLN A 349 -14.02 20.90 2.37
C GLN A 349 -12.63 20.32 2.10
N PHE A 350 -12.49 19.55 1.02
CA PHE A 350 -11.21 19.04 0.53
C PHE A 350 -11.12 19.24 -0.99
N ASN A 351 -9.88 19.23 -1.52
CA ASN A 351 -9.61 19.35 -2.94
C ASN A 351 -9.26 17.99 -3.54
N LEU A 352 -9.87 17.67 -4.69
CA LEU A 352 -9.52 16.53 -5.52
C LEU A 352 -8.93 17.06 -6.83
N VAL A 353 -7.61 16.98 -6.96
CA VAL A 353 -6.87 17.47 -8.13
C VAL A 353 -6.66 16.30 -9.09
N LEU A 354 -7.22 16.42 -10.29
CA LEU A 354 -7.03 15.47 -11.38
C LEU A 354 -6.03 16.05 -12.37
N GLN A 355 -5.01 15.27 -12.73
CA GLN A 355 -3.91 15.71 -13.60
C GLN A 355 -3.60 14.68 -14.69
N GLY A 356 -2.86 15.10 -15.72
CA GLY A 356 -2.44 14.23 -16.81
C GLY A 356 -3.63 13.66 -17.59
N THR A 357 -3.55 12.39 -18.00
CA THR A 357 -4.64 11.66 -18.67
C THR A 357 -5.37 10.78 -17.66
N THR A 358 -6.38 11.32 -16.98
CA THR A 358 -7.11 10.60 -15.92
C THR A 358 -8.57 10.37 -16.31
N GLU A 359 -9.07 9.16 -16.06
CA GLU A 359 -10.48 8.79 -16.26
C GLU A 359 -11.11 8.32 -14.95
N LEU A 360 -12.30 8.87 -14.63
CA LEU A 360 -13.08 8.49 -13.46
C LEU A 360 -14.47 8.02 -13.88
N TYR A 361 -14.89 6.83 -13.48
CA TYR A 361 -16.23 6.31 -13.81
C TYR A 361 -17.27 6.60 -12.74
N HIS A 362 -16.95 6.42 -11.45
CA HIS A 362 -17.88 6.73 -10.38
C HIS A 362 -17.20 7.58 -9.32
N VAL A 363 -17.82 8.70 -8.96
CA VAL A 363 -17.39 9.54 -7.84
C VAL A 363 -18.62 9.87 -7.01
N ASN A 364 -18.56 9.62 -5.71
CA ASN A 364 -19.57 10.05 -4.76
C ASN A 364 -18.88 10.78 -3.61
N ALA A 365 -18.96 12.12 -3.64
CA ALA A 365 -18.27 12.95 -2.67
C ALA A 365 -19.11 14.09 -2.09
N THR A 366 -18.82 14.47 -0.84
CA THR A 366 -19.42 15.63 -0.17
C THR A 366 -18.36 16.70 0.10
N ASN A 367 -18.71 17.98 -0.02
CA ASN A 367 -17.79 19.12 0.19
C ASN A 367 -16.47 19.00 -0.59
N CYS A 368 -16.53 18.50 -1.83
CA CYS A 368 -15.37 18.26 -2.68
C CYS A 368 -15.22 19.38 -3.69
N HIS A 369 -14.09 20.06 -3.68
CA HIS A 369 -13.66 20.93 -4.77
C HIS A 369 -12.76 20.14 -5.72
N MET A 370 -13.30 19.76 -6.87
CA MET A 370 -12.55 19.01 -7.87
C MET A 370 -11.86 19.98 -8.84
N THR A 371 -10.55 19.87 -8.98
CA THR A 371 -9.76 20.68 -9.91
C THR A 371 -9.31 19.80 -11.08
N VAL A 372 -9.62 20.21 -12.30
CA VAL A 372 -9.20 19.56 -13.53
C VAL A 372 -7.99 20.32 -14.09
N ASN A 373 -6.86 19.63 -14.16
CA ASN A 373 -5.61 20.08 -14.75
C ASN A 373 -5.23 19.12 -15.89
N ASP A 374 -4.87 19.61 -17.06
CA ASP A 374 -4.60 18.82 -18.27
C ASP A 374 -5.85 18.17 -18.90
N LEU A 375 -5.87 16.87 -19.18
CA LEU A 375 -6.89 16.20 -20.02
C LEU A 375 -7.63 15.11 -19.24
N ILE A 376 -8.87 15.41 -18.86
CA ILE A 376 -9.66 14.54 -17.99
C ILE A 376 -10.87 14.00 -18.74
N TYR A 377 -11.18 12.72 -18.52
CA TYR A 377 -12.28 12.02 -19.16
C TYR A 377 -13.31 11.52 -18.17
N PHE A 378 -14.56 11.92 -18.40
CA PHE A 378 -15.76 11.32 -17.81
C PHE A 378 -16.57 10.67 -18.94
N ILE A 379 -16.33 9.39 -19.21
CA ILE A 379 -16.98 8.63 -20.28
C ILE A 379 -17.77 7.48 -19.66
N GLY A 380 -19.10 7.48 -19.82
CA GLY A 380 -19.94 6.50 -19.13
C GLY A 380 -19.98 6.70 -17.61
N SER A 381 -19.67 7.91 -17.14
CA SER A 381 -19.41 8.19 -15.73
C SER A 381 -20.65 8.64 -14.96
N ASN A 382 -20.67 8.37 -13.66
CA ASN A 382 -21.64 8.88 -12.70
C ASN A 382 -20.90 9.64 -11.58
N ILE A 383 -20.91 10.97 -11.67
CA ILE A 383 -20.17 11.88 -10.78
C ILE A 383 -21.16 12.66 -9.92
N GLY A 384 -21.25 12.33 -8.64
CA GLY A 384 -22.03 13.05 -7.64
C GLY A 384 -21.14 13.80 -6.66
N LEU A 385 -21.13 15.13 -6.74
CA LEU A 385 -20.50 16.02 -5.76
C LEU A 385 -21.58 16.80 -5.03
N TYR A 386 -21.73 16.57 -3.72
CA TYR A 386 -22.83 17.07 -2.91
C TYR A 386 -22.34 18.11 -1.88
N GLY A 387 -23.23 18.99 -1.44
CA GLY A 387 -22.90 20.07 -0.49
C GLY A 387 -22.64 21.41 -1.19
N GLN A 388 -22.87 22.52 -0.48
CA GLN A 388 -22.86 23.86 -1.10
C GLN A 388 -21.47 24.32 -1.56
N SER A 389 -20.40 23.78 -0.96
CA SER A 389 -19.02 24.11 -1.32
C SER A 389 -18.44 23.19 -2.40
N SER A 390 -19.23 22.22 -2.91
CA SER A 390 -18.75 21.30 -3.94
C SER A 390 -18.78 21.95 -5.32
N SER A 391 -17.72 21.74 -6.09
CA SER A 391 -17.60 22.27 -7.45
C SER A 391 -16.61 21.49 -8.29
N ILE A 392 -16.69 21.67 -9.61
CA ILE A 392 -15.63 21.31 -10.56
C ILE A 392 -15.06 22.61 -11.12
N GLU A 393 -13.76 22.84 -10.96
CA GLU A 393 -13.02 23.92 -11.61
C GLU A 393 -12.06 23.35 -12.64
N ILE A 394 -12.11 23.89 -13.85
CA ILE A 394 -11.27 23.48 -14.98
C ILE A 394 -10.23 24.57 -15.20
N LEU A 395 -8.96 24.26 -14.96
CA LEU A 395 -7.87 25.22 -15.02
C LEU A 395 -7.57 25.66 -16.45
N ASN A 396 -7.05 26.88 -16.60
CA ASN A 396 -6.66 27.44 -17.89
C ASN A 396 -5.73 26.50 -18.67
N GLY A 397 -6.04 26.28 -19.95
CA GLY A 397 -5.33 25.37 -20.85
C GLY A 397 -5.72 23.89 -20.72
N SER A 398 -6.54 23.54 -19.72
CA SER A 398 -7.01 22.16 -19.49
C SER A 398 -8.26 21.84 -20.31
N THR A 399 -8.56 20.54 -20.45
CA THR A 399 -9.71 20.01 -21.18
C THR A 399 -10.44 18.98 -20.33
N LEU A 400 -11.75 19.17 -20.16
CA LEU A 400 -12.66 18.17 -19.62
C LEU A 400 -13.52 17.57 -20.74
N VAL A 401 -13.45 16.26 -20.93
CA VAL A 401 -14.28 15.51 -21.88
C VAL A 401 -15.35 14.76 -21.11
N ILE A 402 -16.62 14.97 -21.45
CA ILE A 402 -17.78 14.35 -20.81
C ILE A 402 -18.61 13.68 -21.91
N SER A 403 -18.82 12.38 -21.86
CA SER A 403 -19.65 11.63 -22.82
C SER A 403 -20.47 10.55 -22.11
N ASN A 404 -21.73 10.38 -22.49
CA ASN A 404 -22.64 9.37 -21.93
C ASN A 404 -22.63 9.31 -20.39
N SER A 405 -22.59 10.50 -19.76
CA SER A 405 -22.34 10.63 -18.32
C SER A 405 -23.47 11.35 -17.60
N TYR A 406 -23.58 11.08 -16.30
CA TYR A 406 -24.51 11.72 -15.38
C TYR A 406 -23.73 12.45 -14.30
N LEU A 407 -23.85 13.77 -14.23
CA LEU A 407 -23.16 14.62 -13.27
C LEU A 407 -24.19 15.31 -12.37
N THR A 408 -24.00 15.25 -11.06
CA THR A 408 -24.72 16.06 -10.07
C THR A 408 -23.70 16.89 -9.30
N VAL A 409 -23.57 18.16 -9.65
CA VAL A 409 -22.53 19.06 -9.10
C VAL A 409 -23.12 20.47 -9.03
N PRO A 410 -23.03 21.19 -7.88
CA PRO A 410 -23.61 22.53 -7.75
C PRO A 410 -23.15 23.51 -8.84
N ILE A 411 -21.86 23.47 -9.17
CA ILE A 411 -21.25 24.33 -10.18
C ILE A 411 -20.07 23.65 -10.87
N ILE A 412 -20.04 23.77 -12.19
CA ILE A 412 -18.88 23.50 -13.05
C ILE A 412 -18.41 24.85 -13.60
N SER A 413 -17.14 25.21 -13.37
CA SER A 413 -16.56 26.48 -13.83
C SER A 413 -15.32 26.25 -14.70
N ALA A 414 -15.23 26.99 -15.81
CA ALA A 414 -14.06 26.99 -16.70
C ALA A 414 -13.69 28.43 -17.08
N ASP A 415 -12.41 28.80 -16.88
CA ASP A 415 -11.84 30.05 -17.37
C ASP A 415 -10.55 29.80 -18.16
N GLY A 416 -10.53 30.15 -19.46
CA GLY A 416 -9.40 29.83 -20.34
C GLY A 416 -9.23 28.34 -20.65
N ALA A 417 -10.24 27.50 -20.44
CA ALA A 417 -10.16 26.04 -20.58
C ALA A 417 -11.03 25.51 -21.73
N SER A 418 -11.06 24.19 -21.93
CA SER A 418 -11.95 23.52 -22.88
C SER A 418 -12.88 22.52 -22.19
N ILE A 419 -14.15 22.51 -22.57
CA ILE A 419 -15.14 21.50 -22.16
C ILE A 419 -15.74 20.87 -23.41
N ASN A 420 -15.67 19.54 -23.53
CA ASN A 420 -16.27 18.78 -24.63
C ASN A 420 -17.38 17.89 -24.06
N ILE A 421 -18.64 18.13 -24.41
CA ILE A 421 -19.80 17.38 -23.91
C ILE A 421 -20.47 16.62 -25.06
N ALA A 422 -20.46 15.29 -25.03
CA ALA A 422 -21.03 14.46 -26.09
C ALA A 422 -22.06 13.45 -25.55
N ASP A 423 -22.73 12.78 -26.48
CA ASP A 423 -23.47 11.52 -26.31
C ASP A 423 -24.41 11.45 -25.09
N GLN A 424 -25.53 12.19 -25.09
CA GLN A 424 -26.60 12.04 -24.09
C GLN A 424 -26.17 12.31 -22.64
N THR A 425 -25.27 13.27 -22.44
CA THR A 425 -24.83 13.67 -21.09
C THR A 425 -25.90 14.48 -20.35
N ASN A 426 -26.10 14.21 -19.06
CA ASN A 426 -26.98 14.98 -18.18
C ASN A 426 -26.20 15.59 -17.02
N ILE A 427 -26.33 16.91 -16.83
CA ILE A 427 -25.69 17.67 -15.76
C ILE A 427 -26.77 18.30 -14.90
N ILE A 428 -26.79 18.01 -13.61
CA ILE A 428 -27.66 18.65 -12.61
C ILE A 428 -26.83 19.65 -11.81
N GLY A 429 -27.15 20.93 -11.97
CA GLY A 429 -26.43 22.07 -11.38
C GLY A 429 -26.03 23.12 -12.42
N ASN A 430 -25.18 24.06 -12.02
CA ASN A 430 -24.85 25.22 -12.83
C ASN A 430 -23.57 25.00 -13.65
N VAL A 431 -23.51 25.57 -14.86
CA VAL A 431 -22.33 25.55 -15.71
C VAL A 431 -21.92 26.99 -16.04
N GLN A 432 -20.69 27.37 -15.71
CA GLN A 432 -20.14 28.72 -15.91
C GLN A 432 -18.87 28.66 -16.76
N ILE A 433 -18.85 29.37 -17.88
CA ILE A 433 -17.79 29.27 -18.88
C ILE A 433 -17.36 30.69 -19.27
N SER A 434 -16.13 31.09 -18.95
CA SER A 434 -15.53 32.37 -19.36
C SER A 434 -14.27 32.14 -20.20
N SER A 435 -14.06 32.92 -21.25
CA SER A 435 -12.84 32.86 -22.09
C SER A 435 -12.43 31.44 -22.53
N SER A 436 -13.39 30.51 -22.65
CA SER A 436 -13.15 29.06 -22.76
C SER A 436 -13.78 28.50 -24.04
N ASN A 437 -13.32 27.33 -24.48
CA ASN A 437 -13.94 26.59 -25.58
C ASN A 437 -14.96 25.60 -25.03
N LEU A 438 -16.19 25.63 -25.52
CA LEU A 438 -17.21 24.63 -25.25
C LEU A 438 -17.57 23.94 -26.56
N THR A 439 -17.31 22.63 -26.68
CA THR A 439 -17.81 21.81 -27.78
C THR A 439 -18.93 20.92 -27.25
N PHE A 440 -20.06 20.83 -27.95
CA PHE A 440 -21.12 19.91 -27.52
C PHE A 440 -21.91 19.20 -28.62
N GLY A 441 -22.41 18.01 -28.26
CA GLY A 441 -23.44 17.21 -28.95
C GLY A 441 -24.78 17.26 -28.21
N GLU A 442 -25.50 16.13 -28.11
CA GLU A 442 -26.77 16.04 -27.34
C GLU A 442 -26.48 16.03 -25.83
N PHE A 443 -26.95 17.05 -25.09
CA PHE A 443 -26.83 17.13 -23.62
C PHE A 443 -27.96 17.94 -22.96
N LYS A 444 -28.12 17.79 -21.64
CA LYS A 444 -29.10 18.52 -20.82
C LYS A 444 -28.44 19.12 -19.58
N VAL A 445 -28.81 20.35 -19.23
CA VAL A 445 -28.41 21.00 -17.97
C VAL A 445 -29.64 21.34 -17.12
N GLU A 446 -29.76 20.73 -15.95
CA GLU A 446 -30.78 21.03 -14.96
C GLU A 446 -30.27 22.08 -13.95
N GLY A 447 -30.09 23.31 -14.45
CA GLY A 447 -29.60 24.47 -13.68
C GLY A 447 -29.41 25.69 -14.59
N ASP A 448 -28.62 26.66 -14.13
CA ASP A 448 -28.23 27.82 -14.94
C ASP A 448 -27.01 27.51 -15.82
N MET A 449 -27.03 27.97 -17.07
CA MET A 449 -25.87 27.93 -17.97
C MET A 449 -25.46 29.35 -18.34
N LEU A 450 -24.26 29.74 -17.91
CA LEU A 450 -23.70 31.08 -18.08
C LEU A 450 -22.45 31.01 -18.98
N ILE A 451 -22.53 31.63 -20.15
CA ILE A 451 -21.42 31.71 -21.10
C ILE A 451 -20.96 33.18 -21.18
N GLY A 452 -19.78 33.45 -20.64
CA GLY A 452 -19.15 34.76 -20.55
C GLY A 452 -18.57 35.27 -21.87
N ALA A 453 -18.20 36.55 -21.86
CA ALA A 453 -17.56 37.22 -22.98
C ALA A 453 -16.25 36.49 -23.36
N GLN A 454 -15.95 36.43 -24.67
CA GLN A 454 -14.76 35.79 -25.26
C GLN A 454 -14.71 34.25 -25.24
N SER A 455 -15.77 33.56 -24.80
CA SER A 455 -15.87 32.09 -24.95
C SER A 455 -16.19 31.71 -26.41
N ASN A 456 -15.61 30.61 -26.89
CA ASN A 456 -15.99 30.01 -28.17
C ASN A 456 -16.91 28.81 -27.91
N VAL A 457 -18.02 28.73 -28.63
CA VAL A 457 -18.95 27.60 -28.52
C VAL A 457 -19.03 26.93 -29.90
N ASN A 458 -18.65 25.66 -29.97
CA ASN A 458 -18.76 24.84 -31.17
C ASN A 458 -19.80 23.74 -30.96
N VAL A 459 -20.57 23.42 -32.01
CA VAL A 459 -21.59 22.37 -31.98
C VAL A 459 -21.19 21.32 -33.00
N ASP A 460 -20.76 20.16 -32.52
CA ASP A 460 -20.37 19.04 -33.40
C ASP A 460 -21.60 18.21 -33.75
N VAL A 461 -21.85 18.10 -35.06
CA VAL A 461 -23.02 17.46 -35.64
C VAL A 461 -22.62 16.13 -36.25
N GLU A 462 -22.77 15.03 -35.50
CA GLU A 462 -22.39 13.71 -36.02
C GLU A 462 -23.47 13.04 -36.87
N THR A 463 -24.76 13.33 -36.65
CA THR A 463 -25.84 12.84 -37.54
C THR A 463 -27.00 13.83 -37.66
N PHE A 464 -27.34 14.19 -38.90
CA PHE A 464 -28.58 14.90 -39.20
C PHE A 464 -29.75 13.91 -39.09
N SER A 465 -30.68 14.12 -38.15
CA SER A 465 -31.94 13.39 -38.20
C SER A 465 -32.72 13.80 -39.45
N THR A 466 -32.82 12.89 -40.42
CA THR A 466 -33.62 13.06 -41.64
C THR A 466 -35.09 12.71 -41.43
N GLN A 467 -35.50 12.37 -40.20
CA GLN A 467 -36.86 11.92 -39.89
C GLN A 467 -37.74 13.09 -39.45
N THR A 468 -38.66 13.49 -40.34
CA THR A 468 -39.63 14.59 -40.15
C THR A 468 -40.69 14.35 -39.06
N TRP A 469 -40.60 13.24 -38.32
CA TRP A 469 -41.60 12.76 -37.36
C TRP A 469 -41.10 12.67 -35.93
N ASN A 470 -39.81 12.97 -35.66
CA ASN A 470 -39.39 13.31 -34.31
C ASN A 470 -39.95 14.70 -33.99
N THR A 471 -40.86 14.71 -33.03
CA THR A 471 -41.71 15.82 -32.62
C THR A 471 -40.93 17.14 -32.56
N PRO A 472 -41.40 18.23 -33.18
CA PRO A 472 -40.75 19.50 -32.99
C PRO A 472 -40.80 19.89 -31.52
N VAL A 473 -39.64 20.05 -30.87
CA VAL A 473 -39.59 20.47 -29.47
C VAL A 473 -40.04 21.93 -29.42
N GLN A 474 -41.13 22.16 -28.69
CA GLN A 474 -41.59 23.49 -28.38
C GLN A 474 -40.56 24.14 -27.47
N ILE A 475 -39.81 25.11 -28.01
CA ILE A 475 -39.17 26.12 -27.16
C ILE A 475 -40.33 26.93 -26.55
N TYR A 476 -40.62 26.70 -25.27
CA TYR A 476 -41.51 27.57 -24.52
C TYR A 476 -40.74 28.85 -24.22
N GLY A 477 -40.76 29.80 -25.16
CA GLY A 477 -39.91 30.98 -25.12
C GLY A 477 -40.12 31.98 -26.27
N SER A 478 -40.47 33.23 -25.98
CA SER A 478 -40.05 34.38 -26.79
C SER A 478 -38.59 34.70 -26.49
N LEU A 479 -37.75 34.73 -27.52
CA LEU A 479 -36.40 35.27 -27.43
C LEU A 479 -36.50 36.78 -27.21
N LYS A 480 -36.07 37.28 -26.05
CA LYS A 480 -35.98 38.71 -25.78
C LYS A 480 -34.51 39.08 -25.65
N PHE A 481 -34.06 39.95 -26.54
CA PHE A 481 -32.77 40.60 -26.40
C PHE A 481 -32.88 41.68 -25.32
N ALA A 482 -32.10 41.56 -24.26
CA ALA A 482 -31.93 42.58 -23.23
C ALA A 482 -30.55 43.23 -23.41
N GLY A 483 -30.41 44.07 -24.43
CA GLY A 483 -29.09 44.56 -24.86
C GLY A 483 -28.32 43.47 -25.61
N ASN A 484 -27.09 43.19 -25.17
CA ASN A 484 -26.21 42.14 -25.74
C ASN A 484 -26.44 40.76 -25.08
N HIS A 485 -27.62 40.50 -24.52
CA HIS A 485 -27.94 39.22 -23.89
C HIS A 485 -29.16 38.60 -24.57
N LEU A 486 -29.08 37.31 -24.91
CA LEU A 486 -30.22 36.51 -25.34
C LEU A 486 -30.88 35.92 -24.09
N THR A 487 -32.09 36.40 -23.75
CA THR A 487 -32.91 35.80 -22.70
C THR A 487 -34.07 35.05 -23.35
N VAL A 488 -34.21 33.75 -23.09
CA VAL A 488 -35.38 32.97 -23.50
C VAL A 488 -36.46 33.13 -22.43
N LEU A 489 -37.53 33.89 -22.72
CA LEU A 489 -38.66 34.13 -21.79
C LEU A 489 -39.88 33.31 -22.19
N PRO A 490 -40.56 32.56 -21.32
CA PRO A 490 -41.57 31.56 -21.72
C PRO A 490 -42.77 32.15 -22.49
N THR A 491 -42.88 31.89 -23.81
CA THR A 491 -44.14 32.01 -24.60
C THR A 491 -44.16 31.13 -25.89
N THR A 492 -45.35 30.93 -26.45
CA THR A 492 -45.79 29.77 -27.26
C THR A 492 -45.63 29.91 -28.79
N THR A 493 -44.43 30.02 -29.35
CA THR A 493 -44.23 30.04 -30.83
C THR A 493 -43.62 28.76 -31.39
N ARG A 494 -44.22 28.24 -32.47
CA ARG A 494 -43.86 26.98 -33.14
C ARG A 494 -42.99 27.28 -34.36
N ILE A 495 -41.81 26.67 -34.47
CA ILE A 495 -40.94 26.77 -35.65
C ILE A 495 -41.50 25.85 -36.75
N VAL A 496 -41.53 26.34 -38.00
CA VAL A 496 -42.06 25.61 -39.17
C VAL A 496 -40.90 24.89 -39.89
N PRO A 497 -41.04 23.61 -40.28
CA PRO A 497 -40.08 22.91 -41.14
C PRO A 497 -39.78 23.69 -42.44
N PRO A 498 -38.59 23.57 -43.06
CA PRO A 498 -37.61 22.48 -42.96
C PRO A 498 -36.35 22.85 -42.14
N ILE A 499 -36.45 23.83 -41.24
CA ILE A 499 -35.31 24.32 -40.49
C ILE A 499 -34.82 23.23 -39.52
N SER A 500 -33.57 22.79 -39.68
CA SER A 500 -32.86 21.97 -38.69
C SER A 500 -32.48 22.86 -37.50
N TYR A 501 -32.76 22.41 -36.28
CA TYR A 501 -32.43 23.13 -35.05
C TYR A 501 -31.95 22.15 -33.99
N TYR A 502 -31.07 22.62 -33.10
CA TYR A 502 -30.63 21.90 -31.92
C TYR A 502 -31.35 22.46 -30.70
N ILE A 503 -31.55 21.60 -29.71
CA ILE A 503 -32.18 21.97 -28.46
C ILE A 503 -31.07 22.09 -27.43
N LEU A 504 -30.78 23.33 -27.04
CA LEU A 504 -30.08 23.60 -25.80
C LEU A 504 -31.16 23.78 -24.73
N GLU A 505 -31.29 22.80 -23.84
CA GLU A 505 -32.28 22.84 -22.74
C GLU A 505 -31.58 23.13 -21.42
N ALA A 506 -31.85 24.32 -20.88
CA ALA A 506 -31.57 24.68 -19.50
C ALA A 506 -32.91 24.85 -18.77
N THR A 507 -33.05 24.27 -17.57
CA THR A 507 -34.34 24.31 -16.83
C THR A 507 -34.63 25.66 -16.17
N ASN A 508 -33.60 26.47 -15.92
CA ASN A 508 -33.69 27.81 -15.33
C ASN A 508 -33.30 28.90 -16.34
N THR A 509 -32.11 29.49 -16.19
CA THR A 509 -31.65 30.60 -17.03
C THR A 509 -30.56 30.13 -17.99
N LEU A 510 -30.80 30.32 -19.29
CA LEU A 510 -29.76 30.33 -20.31
C LEU A 510 -29.38 31.78 -20.59
N SER A 511 -28.12 32.15 -20.33
CA SER A 511 -27.59 33.48 -20.67
C SER A 511 -26.34 33.32 -21.53
N ILE A 512 -26.43 33.83 -22.76
CA ILE A 512 -25.32 33.90 -23.71
C ILE A 512 -25.05 35.38 -23.97
N ASP A 513 -23.80 35.82 -23.83
CA ASP A 513 -23.37 37.12 -24.34
C ASP A 513 -23.46 37.10 -25.87
N THR A 514 -24.32 37.92 -26.46
CA THR A 514 -24.54 37.94 -27.91
C THR A 514 -23.48 38.74 -28.66
N SER A 515 -22.60 39.46 -27.96
CA SER A 515 -21.51 40.20 -28.59
C SER A 515 -20.45 39.29 -29.24
N ILE A 516 -20.45 38.00 -28.88
CA ILE A 516 -19.56 36.96 -29.41
C ILE A 516 -20.23 36.05 -30.46
N CYS A 517 -21.51 36.29 -30.79
CA CYS A 517 -22.21 35.53 -31.81
C CYS A 517 -22.08 36.21 -33.19
N THR A 518 -21.45 35.57 -34.17
CA THR A 518 -21.50 36.07 -35.55
C THR A 518 -22.81 35.67 -36.23
N TYR A 519 -23.62 36.66 -36.57
CA TYR A 519 -24.85 36.48 -37.34
C TYR A 519 -24.54 36.54 -38.85
N SER A 520 -24.72 35.45 -39.58
CA SER A 520 -24.67 35.47 -41.06
C SER A 520 -26.07 35.33 -41.64
N ASN A 521 -26.49 36.31 -42.45
CA ASN A 521 -27.81 36.34 -43.07
C ASN A 521 -27.68 35.91 -44.54
N GLY A 522 -27.88 34.62 -44.81
CA GLY A 522 -27.88 34.06 -46.16
C GLY A 522 -29.29 33.70 -46.62
N ASN A 523 -29.89 34.55 -47.46
CA ASN A 523 -31.06 34.29 -48.32
C ASN A 523 -32.09 33.24 -47.84
N GLY A 524 -32.83 33.56 -46.77
CA GLY A 524 -34.14 32.95 -46.50
C GLY A 524 -34.17 31.75 -45.57
N ASN A 525 -33.03 31.30 -45.05
CA ASN A 525 -32.96 30.37 -43.93
C ASN A 525 -32.21 31.04 -42.77
N SER A 526 -32.93 31.41 -41.70
CA SER A 526 -32.32 31.83 -40.46
C SER A 526 -31.60 30.63 -39.83
N THR A 527 -30.29 30.55 -40.01
CA THR A 527 -29.43 29.60 -39.31
C THR A 527 -28.84 30.32 -38.10
N PHE A 528 -28.94 29.68 -36.93
CA PHE A 528 -28.19 30.09 -35.76
C PHE A 528 -26.81 29.43 -35.90
N SER A 529 -25.77 30.19 -36.24
CA SER A 529 -24.39 29.70 -36.17
C SER A 529 -23.66 30.39 -35.03
N LEU A 530 -23.30 29.65 -33.99
CA LEU A 530 -22.19 30.03 -33.11
C LEU A 530 -20.93 29.78 -33.95
N GLN A 531 -20.40 30.85 -34.53
CA GLN A 531 -19.12 30.85 -35.22
C GLN A 531 -18.17 31.78 -34.46
N GLY A 532 -17.21 31.20 -33.75
CA GLY A 532 -15.99 31.91 -33.39
C GLY A 532 -15.09 31.94 -34.61
N THR A 533 -14.69 33.12 -35.08
CA THR A 533 -13.67 33.28 -36.13
C THR A 533 -12.50 34.09 -35.59
N TYR A 534 -11.29 33.63 -35.93
CA TYR A 534 -10.01 34.32 -35.74
C TYR A 534 -9.99 35.76 -36.26
#